data_AF-A0AAD9GMN9-F1
#
_entry.id   AF-A0AAD9GMN9-F1
#
_cell.length_a   1.000
_cell.length_b   1.000
_cell.length_c   1.000
_cell.angle_alpha   90.00
_cell.angle_beta   90.00
_cell.angle_gamma   90.00
#
_symmetry.space_group_name_H-M   'P 1'
#
loop_
_entity.id
_entity.type
_entity.pdbx_description
1 polymer ?
#
loop_
_entity_poly.entity_id
_entity_poly.type
_entity_poly.pdbx_seq_one_letter_code
_entity_poly.pdbx_strand_id
1 'polypeptide(L)'
;MAGKTAAKPPTSAPPAKKRKASSSSVPLLIQKEISADDVIDAHELVSQTDVHSATKARMLLTWLLYPVTPEEFYEKYWEQRPLAIKRNFPSYYDGWFSKKEIDRILKTHTLEYGADLDLTKYVDDTRHTLNPSSAATAKQVWKHFEDGCSVRLLCPQKFSDDVWKLLATLEDEWGCMAGANTYLTPKNTQGFAPHFDDIEAFLLQTEGCKHWKVYQPLNDSDMLARYPSGNYKPEELGKPALEVDLEQGDLLYFPRGFIHQARAHKEKHSLHLTVSTGQQNTMGNFLEVLIPQALAGAINTKVDLRRSLPRDYLDYMGVMHSDREGDSERKEFANKLKGALKTVLGEAMGMLDAASDQMAKNFLVDRLPPALEDEEENCTSDNSPLQKITVNTQLKLIRHGVARMVIEDGKAVLYHCRENSRMHHEVPISPLEFELDDAESIEFILSSYPDYFRVGDMPHEDPQDQTELAKALYKEGILMFQKS
;
A
#
# COMPACT_ATOMS: atom_id res chain seq x y z
N MET A 1 73.90 -10.51 33.72
CA MET A 1 74.20 -11.62 32.79
C MET A 1 72.90 -12.30 32.40
N ALA A 2 72.74 -12.51 31.10
CA ALA A 2 71.81 -13.37 30.34
C ALA A 2 70.54 -13.96 30.99
N GLY A 3 69.40 -13.78 30.31
CA GLY A 3 68.21 -14.61 30.47
C GLY A 3 67.00 -14.10 29.70
N LYS A 4 67.01 -14.25 28.36
CA LYS A 4 65.85 -13.99 27.49
C LYS A 4 64.71 -14.97 27.79
N THR A 5 63.49 -14.48 27.96
CA THR A 5 62.27 -15.24 27.67
C THR A 5 61.28 -14.34 26.94
N ALA A 6 61.14 -14.58 25.63
CA ALA A 6 60.15 -13.94 24.78
C ALA A 6 58.76 -14.53 25.08
N ALA A 7 57.78 -13.67 25.34
CA ALA A 7 56.38 -14.06 25.47
C ALA A 7 55.79 -14.34 24.07
N LYS A 8 55.11 -15.50 23.94
CA LYS A 8 54.34 -15.89 22.76
C LYS A 8 53.13 -14.97 22.56
N PRO A 9 52.71 -14.67 21.31
CA PRO A 9 51.46 -13.96 21.05
C PRO A 9 50.24 -14.85 21.34
N PRO A 10 49.07 -14.27 21.65
CA PRO A 10 47.87 -15.03 21.97
C PRO A 10 47.37 -15.80 20.75
N THR A 11 47.04 -17.06 20.99
CA THR A 11 46.48 -18.02 20.04
C THR A 11 45.17 -17.52 19.45
N SER A 12 45.10 -17.51 18.12
CA SER A 12 43.89 -17.26 17.34
C SER A 12 42.73 -18.15 17.79
N ALA A 13 41.56 -17.55 18.01
CA ALA A 13 40.31 -18.25 18.26
C ALA A 13 40.02 -19.25 17.11
N PRO A 14 39.40 -20.42 17.39
CA PRO A 14 39.12 -21.40 16.37
C PRO A 14 38.11 -20.83 15.36
N PRO A 15 38.26 -21.12 14.06
CA PRO A 15 37.33 -20.61 13.06
C PRO A 15 35.94 -21.17 13.37
N ALA A 16 34.96 -20.27 13.50
CA ALA A 16 33.56 -20.62 13.64
C ALA A 16 33.21 -21.60 12.51
N LYS A 17 32.75 -22.79 12.90
CA LYS A 17 32.22 -23.78 11.96
C LYS A 17 31.13 -23.08 11.14
N LYS A 18 31.40 -22.82 9.86
CA LYS A 18 30.37 -22.47 8.88
C LYS A 18 29.35 -23.61 8.93
N ARG A 19 28.22 -23.36 9.60
CA ARG A 19 27.00 -24.13 9.39
C ARG A 19 26.71 -24.04 7.89
N LYS A 20 26.96 -25.12 7.15
CA LYS A 20 26.29 -25.33 5.86
C LYS A 20 24.80 -25.39 6.18
N ALA A 21 24.11 -24.26 6.14
CA ALA A 21 22.68 -24.27 5.91
C ALA A 21 22.49 -25.00 4.58
N SER A 22 21.76 -26.11 4.58
CA SER A 22 21.22 -26.65 3.34
C SER A 22 20.19 -25.65 2.83
N SER A 23 20.64 -24.62 2.12
CA SER A 23 19.75 -23.68 1.46
C SER A 23 19.16 -24.40 0.25
N SER A 24 18.05 -25.11 0.43
CA SER A 24 17.13 -25.30 -0.68
C SER A 24 16.79 -23.91 -1.20
N SER A 25 17.24 -23.56 -2.39
CA SER A 25 16.94 -22.27 -3.01
C SER A 25 15.43 -22.07 -3.04
N VAL A 26 14.93 -20.98 -2.47
CA VAL A 26 13.50 -20.66 -2.51
C VAL A 26 13.07 -20.52 -3.97
N PRO A 27 12.08 -21.29 -4.47
CA PRO A 27 11.69 -21.25 -5.86
C PRO A 27 11.02 -19.92 -6.22
N LEU A 28 11.42 -19.32 -7.34
CA LEU A 28 10.77 -18.11 -7.89
C LEU A 28 9.56 -18.43 -8.78
N LEU A 29 9.38 -19.72 -9.12
CA LEU A 29 8.27 -20.23 -9.91
C LEU A 29 7.65 -21.42 -9.18
N ILE A 30 6.38 -21.29 -8.85
CA ILE A 30 5.57 -22.35 -8.25
C ILE A 30 4.53 -22.74 -9.30
N GLN A 31 4.53 -23.99 -9.71
CA GLN A 31 3.55 -24.52 -10.65
C GLN A 31 2.72 -25.57 -9.93
N LYS A 32 1.41 -25.33 -9.86
CA LYS A 32 0.44 -26.26 -9.31
C LYS A 32 -0.84 -26.17 -10.12
N GLU A 33 -1.22 -27.27 -10.74
CA GLU A 33 -2.53 -27.40 -11.35
C GLU A 33 -3.59 -27.49 -10.25
N ILE A 34 -4.64 -26.70 -10.39
CA ILE A 34 -5.75 -26.61 -9.43
C ILE A 34 -7.07 -26.80 -10.16
N SER A 35 -8.10 -27.17 -9.41
CA SER A 35 -9.48 -27.33 -9.85
C SER A 35 -10.41 -26.37 -9.08
N ALA A 36 -11.68 -26.31 -9.49
CA ALA A 36 -12.67 -25.50 -8.79
C ALA A 36 -12.88 -25.95 -7.33
N ASP A 37 -12.64 -27.23 -7.00
CA ASP A 37 -12.79 -27.76 -5.64
C ASP A 37 -11.63 -27.35 -4.71
N ASP A 38 -10.52 -26.87 -5.26
CA ASP A 38 -9.32 -26.50 -4.49
C ASP A 38 -9.39 -25.07 -3.93
N VAL A 39 -10.29 -24.23 -4.43
CA VAL A 39 -10.31 -22.80 -4.19
C VAL A 39 -11.71 -22.28 -3.96
N ILE A 40 -11.85 -21.41 -2.97
CA ILE A 40 -13.10 -20.74 -2.65
C ILE A 40 -13.47 -19.73 -3.75
N ASP A 41 -14.76 -19.45 -3.90
CA ASP A 41 -15.23 -18.35 -4.74
C ASP A 41 -14.88 -17.02 -4.04
N ALA A 42 -13.95 -16.27 -4.64
CA ALA A 42 -13.49 -15.02 -4.08
C ALA A 42 -14.55 -13.91 -4.16
N HIS A 43 -15.48 -13.95 -5.12
CA HIS A 43 -16.59 -12.99 -5.21
C HIS A 43 -17.60 -13.23 -4.09
N GLU A 44 -17.91 -14.49 -3.79
CA GLU A 44 -18.74 -14.84 -2.64
C GLU A 44 -18.05 -14.44 -1.33
N LEU A 45 -16.76 -14.75 -1.20
CA LEU A 45 -15.95 -14.39 -0.03
C LEU A 45 -16.02 -12.89 0.28
N VAL A 46 -15.74 -12.04 -0.71
CA VAL A 46 -15.70 -10.59 -0.47
C VAL A 46 -17.07 -10.00 -0.15
N SER A 47 -18.14 -10.69 -0.55
CA SER A 47 -19.55 -10.32 -0.30
C SER A 47 -20.07 -10.74 1.08
N GLN A 48 -19.33 -11.54 1.85
CA GLN A 48 -19.77 -11.95 3.18
C GLN A 48 -19.80 -10.76 4.15
N THR A 49 -20.93 -10.52 4.82
CA THR A 49 -21.16 -9.35 5.70
C THR A 49 -21.10 -9.70 7.20
N ASP A 50 -21.05 -11.00 7.51
CA ASP A 50 -20.98 -11.58 8.86
C ASP A 50 -19.55 -11.91 9.30
N VAL A 51 -18.57 -11.76 8.40
CA VAL A 51 -17.14 -11.99 8.68
C VAL A 51 -16.43 -10.66 8.94
N HIS A 52 -15.56 -10.64 9.96
CA HIS A 52 -14.72 -9.50 10.27
C HIS A 52 -13.89 -9.10 9.02
N SER A 53 -13.95 -7.83 8.62
CA SER A 53 -13.23 -7.25 7.46
C SER A 53 -11.76 -7.67 7.36
N ALA A 54 -10.96 -7.53 8.43
CA ALA A 54 -9.56 -8.01 8.43
C ALA A 54 -9.41 -9.53 8.17
N THR A 55 -10.34 -10.36 8.66
CA THR A 55 -10.32 -11.81 8.37
C THR A 55 -10.65 -12.06 6.90
N LYS A 56 -11.63 -11.34 6.36
CA LYS A 56 -11.99 -11.38 4.94
C LYS A 56 -10.81 -11.00 4.05
N ALA A 57 -10.09 -9.95 4.42
CA ALA A 57 -8.86 -9.49 3.75
C ALA A 57 -7.78 -10.58 3.73
N ARG A 58 -7.52 -11.21 4.87
CA ARG A 58 -6.57 -12.32 4.98
C ARG A 58 -6.97 -13.52 4.12
N MET A 59 -8.26 -13.86 4.10
CA MET A 59 -8.80 -14.94 3.25
C MET A 59 -8.66 -14.61 1.76
N LEU A 60 -8.90 -13.36 1.38
CA LEU A 60 -8.74 -12.89 0.00
C LEU A 60 -7.26 -12.91 -0.43
N LEU A 61 -6.33 -12.49 0.43
CA LEU A 61 -4.90 -12.63 0.16
C LEU A 61 -4.49 -14.10 0.05
N THR A 62 -5.04 -14.97 0.90
CA THR A 62 -4.80 -16.42 0.85
C THR A 62 -5.27 -17.01 -0.48
N TRP A 63 -6.45 -16.61 -0.95
CA TRP A 63 -6.91 -16.93 -2.31
C TRP A 63 -5.90 -16.38 -3.33
N LEU A 64 -5.61 -15.08 -3.33
CA LEU A 64 -4.74 -14.44 -4.32
C LEU A 64 -3.37 -15.12 -4.47
N LEU A 65 -2.83 -15.66 -3.37
CA LEU A 65 -1.52 -16.32 -3.30
C LEU A 65 -1.58 -17.85 -3.44
N TYR A 66 -2.76 -18.47 -3.48
CA TYR A 66 -2.88 -19.94 -3.50
C TYR A 66 -2.07 -20.54 -4.65
N PRO A 67 -1.21 -21.56 -4.40
CA PRO A 67 -1.14 -22.40 -3.20
C PRO A 67 -0.13 -21.94 -2.13
N VAL A 68 0.47 -20.76 -2.28
CA VAL A 68 1.39 -20.19 -1.30
C VAL A 68 0.57 -19.60 -0.16
N THR A 69 0.92 -19.95 1.07
CA THR A 69 0.29 -19.34 2.25
C THR A 69 0.78 -17.90 2.41
N PRO A 70 -0.04 -16.98 2.93
CA PRO A 70 0.43 -15.63 3.23
C PRO A 70 1.66 -15.60 4.15
N GLU A 71 1.76 -16.51 5.12
CA GLU A 71 2.92 -16.62 6.01
C GLU A 71 4.20 -16.94 5.23
N GLU A 72 4.14 -17.93 4.33
CA GLU A 72 5.26 -18.26 3.45
C GLU A 72 5.60 -17.10 2.51
N PHE A 73 4.58 -16.42 1.98
CA PHE A 73 4.76 -15.26 1.11
C PHE A 73 5.51 -14.12 1.82
N TYR A 74 5.05 -13.72 3.00
CA TYR A 74 5.68 -12.65 3.78
C TYR A 74 7.10 -13.03 4.25
N GLU A 75 7.31 -14.29 4.65
CA GLU A 75 8.63 -14.73 5.10
C GLU A 75 9.64 -14.80 3.94
N LYS A 76 9.23 -15.29 2.77
CA LYS A 76 10.16 -15.69 1.71
C LYS A 76 10.12 -14.83 0.45
N TYR A 77 9.12 -14.00 0.23
CA TYR A 77 8.94 -13.32 -1.05
C TYR A 77 8.78 -11.81 -0.90
N TRP A 78 7.89 -11.38 0.00
CA TRP A 78 7.62 -9.96 0.26
C TRP A 78 8.91 -9.17 0.48
N GLU A 79 9.07 -8.10 -0.30
CA GLU A 79 10.23 -7.19 -0.30
C GLU A 79 11.60 -7.84 -0.56
N GLN A 80 11.62 -9.10 -1.02
CA GLN A 80 12.86 -9.87 -1.15
C GLN A 80 13.13 -10.38 -2.56
N ARG A 81 12.12 -10.92 -3.24
CA ARG A 81 12.30 -11.61 -4.53
C ARG A 81 10.98 -11.80 -5.29
N PRO A 82 11.04 -11.98 -6.62
CA PRO A 82 9.85 -12.25 -7.41
C PRO A 82 9.28 -13.64 -7.14
N LEU A 83 7.98 -13.79 -7.41
CA LEU A 83 7.23 -15.05 -7.33
C LEU A 83 6.25 -15.15 -8.49
N ALA A 84 6.39 -16.16 -9.33
CA ALA A 84 5.37 -16.57 -10.30
C ALA A 84 4.62 -17.79 -9.78
N ILE A 85 3.28 -17.74 -9.84
CA ILE A 85 2.39 -18.85 -9.53
C ILE A 85 1.65 -19.25 -10.81
N LYS A 86 1.96 -20.43 -11.32
CA LYS A 86 1.26 -21.02 -12.48
C LYS A 86 0.19 -21.99 -12.01
N ARG A 87 -1.07 -21.65 -12.26
CA ARG A 87 -2.24 -22.39 -11.76
C ARG A 87 -2.83 -23.39 -12.73
N ASN A 88 -2.57 -23.21 -14.03
CA ASN A 88 -3.25 -23.96 -15.09
C ASN A 88 -4.80 -23.95 -14.95
N PHE A 89 -5.36 -22.84 -14.44
CA PHE A 89 -6.78 -22.72 -14.15
C PHE A 89 -7.29 -21.37 -14.72
N PRO A 90 -7.68 -21.33 -16.00
CA PRO A 90 -7.99 -20.08 -16.70
C PRO A 90 -9.11 -19.24 -16.05
N SER A 91 -10.10 -19.87 -15.44
CA SER A 91 -11.23 -19.17 -14.82
C SER A 91 -10.91 -18.55 -13.45
N TYR A 92 -9.66 -18.64 -12.98
CA TYR A 92 -9.30 -18.20 -11.62
C TYR A 92 -9.67 -16.74 -11.34
N TYR A 93 -9.52 -15.86 -12.34
CA TYR A 93 -9.79 -14.43 -12.22
C TYR A 93 -11.07 -13.98 -12.93
N ASP A 94 -11.96 -14.91 -13.27
CA ASP A 94 -13.23 -14.57 -13.92
C ASP A 94 -14.04 -13.59 -13.03
N GLY A 95 -14.72 -12.65 -13.68
CA GLY A 95 -15.51 -11.61 -13.00
C GLY A 95 -14.72 -10.40 -12.51
N TRP A 96 -13.41 -10.50 -12.22
CA TRP A 96 -12.67 -9.36 -11.65
C TRP A 96 -12.36 -8.25 -12.65
N PHE A 97 -11.88 -8.60 -13.85
CA PHE A 97 -11.68 -7.61 -14.92
C PHE A 97 -11.48 -8.28 -16.29
N SER A 98 -12.03 -7.67 -17.35
CA SER A 98 -11.95 -8.23 -18.70
C SER A 98 -11.81 -7.16 -19.78
N LYS A 99 -11.48 -7.56 -21.01
CA LYS A 99 -11.51 -6.68 -22.18
C LYS A 99 -12.92 -6.18 -22.46
N LYS A 100 -13.96 -6.98 -22.16
CA LYS A 100 -15.36 -6.55 -22.25
C LYS A 100 -15.65 -5.43 -21.27
N GLU A 101 -15.03 -5.46 -20.09
CA GLU A 101 -15.18 -4.40 -19.09
C GLU A 101 -14.54 -3.10 -19.54
N ILE A 102 -13.36 -3.15 -20.18
CA ILE A 102 -12.77 -1.97 -20.85
C ILE A 102 -13.73 -1.39 -21.90
N ASP A 103 -14.36 -2.24 -22.72
CA ASP A 103 -15.31 -1.79 -23.73
C ASP A 103 -16.58 -1.17 -23.12
N ARG A 104 -17.10 -1.74 -22.02
CA ARG A 104 -18.21 -1.16 -21.25
C ARG A 104 -17.82 0.23 -20.75
N ILE A 105 -16.68 0.35 -20.07
CA ILE A 105 -16.17 1.61 -19.49
C ILE A 105 -16.06 2.69 -20.58
N LEU A 106 -15.46 2.38 -21.73
CA LEU A 106 -15.31 3.30 -22.87
C LEU A 106 -16.64 3.74 -23.51
N LYS A 107 -17.73 2.98 -23.30
CA LYS A 107 -19.06 3.28 -23.84
C LYS A 107 -19.94 4.02 -22.84
N THR A 108 -19.77 3.78 -21.55
CA THR A 108 -20.65 4.32 -20.49
C THR A 108 -20.04 5.50 -19.74
N HIS A 109 -18.74 5.77 -19.89
CA HIS A 109 -18.06 6.86 -19.21
C HIS A 109 -17.25 7.73 -20.17
N THR A 110 -16.99 8.97 -19.76
CA THR A 110 -16.04 9.87 -20.43
C THR A 110 -14.68 9.69 -19.78
N LEU A 111 -13.69 9.25 -20.56
CA LEU A 111 -12.32 9.06 -20.10
C LEU A 111 -11.40 10.11 -20.72
N GLU A 112 -10.44 10.60 -19.94
CA GLU A 112 -9.40 11.50 -20.41
C GLU A 112 -8.06 10.78 -20.55
N TYR A 113 -7.34 11.05 -21.65
CA TYR A 113 -6.01 10.50 -21.81
C TYR A 113 -5.03 11.12 -20.81
N GLY A 114 -4.13 10.32 -20.24
CA GLY A 114 -3.17 10.74 -19.22
C GLY A 114 -3.73 10.78 -17.80
N ALA A 115 -5.04 10.97 -17.63
CA ALA A 115 -5.71 10.89 -16.34
C ALA A 115 -6.33 9.50 -16.09
N ASP A 116 -7.13 8.99 -17.04
CA ASP A 116 -7.83 7.71 -16.90
C ASP A 116 -7.22 6.61 -17.79
N LEU A 117 -6.69 6.97 -18.95
CA LEU A 117 -6.23 6.02 -19.97
C LEU A 117 -4.96 6.48 -20.69
N ASP A 118 -4.03 5.55 -20.93
CA ASP A 118 -2.86 5.77 -21.78
C ASP A 118 -2.81 4.79 -22.96
N LEU A 119 -2.34 5.28 -24.10
CA LEU A 119 -1.97 4.47 -25.27
C LEU A 119 -0.45 4.46 -25.41
N THR A 120 0.14 3.27 -25.29
CA THR A 120 1.61 3.12 -25.24
C THR A 120 2.11 2.10 -26.25
N LYS A 121 3.32 2.31 -26.76
CA LYS A 121 3.97 1.39 -27.70
C LYS A 121 5.47 1.43 -27.49
N TYR A 122 6.11 0.27 -27.44
CA TYR A 122 7.56 0.14 -27.37
C TYR A 122 8.07 -0.50 -28.66
N VAL A 123 8.86 0.26 -29.43
CA VAL A 123 9.40 -0.14 -30.73
C VAL A 123 10.80 0.45 -30.84
N ASP A 124 11.72 -0.26 -31.48
CA ASP A 124 13.10 0.20 -31.72
C ASP A 124 13.76 0.78 -30.45
N ASP A 125 13.60 0.03 -29.36
CA ASP A 125 14.08 0.33 -28.01
C ASP A 125 13.65 1.69 -27.42
N THR A 126 12.52 2.22 -27.92
CA THR A 126 11.96 3.50 -27.48
C THR A 126 10.49 3.37 -27.07
N ARG A 127 10.14 3.91 -25.90
CA ARG A 127 8.74 4.03 -25.45
C ARG A 127 8.10 5.25 -26.10
N HIS A 128 6.95 5.05 -26.72
CA HIS A 128 6.08 6.09 -27.24
C HIS A 128 4.76 6.13 -26.46
N THR A 129 4.33 7.33 -26.07
CA THR A 129 2.96 7.61 -25.63
C THR A 129 2.21 8.26 -26.78
N LEU A 130 1.10 7.67 -27.18
CA LEU A 130 0.34 8.03 -28.37
C LEU A 130 -1.06 8.54 -28.00
N ASN A 131 -1.14 9.29 -26.91
CA ASN A 131 -2.37 9.88 -26.39
C ASN A 131 -2.85 11.02 -27.32
N PRO A 132 -4.05 10.91 -27.91
CA PRO A 132 -4.72 12.03 -28.56
C PRO A 132 -5.03 13.17 -27.58
N SER A 133 -5.23 14.38 -28.11
CA SER A 133 -5.64 15.55 -27.30
C SER A 133 -7.14 15.62 -27.00
N SER A 134 -7.95 14.73 -27.57
CA SER A 134 -9.40 14.63 -27.31
C SER A 134 -9.69 13.70 -26.14
N ALA A 135 -10.93 13.66 -25.63
CA ALA A 135 -11.38 12.56 -24.77
C ALA A 135 -11.20 11.19 -25.46
N ALA A 136 -11.05 10.14 -24.66
CA ALA A 136 -10.86 8.77 -25.13
C ALA A 136 -12.20 8.15 -25.55
N THR A 137 -12.41 8.00 -26.87
CA THR A 137 -13.57 7.27 -27.40
C THR A 137 -13.22 5.81 -27.69
N ALA A 138 -14.19 4.91 -27.54
CA ALA A 138 -14.03 3.49 -27.87
C ALA A 138 -13.45 3.28 -29.30
N LYS A 139 -13.96 4.03 -30.29
CA LYS A 139 -13.49 3.94 -31.67
C LYS A 139 -12.01 4.27 -31.82
N GLN A 140 -11.54 5.33 -31.15
CA GLN A 140 -10.13 5.72 -31.22
C GLN A 140 -9.25 4.70 -30.48
N VAL A 141 -9.62 4.34 -29.26
CA VAL A 141 -8.85 3.38 -28.43
C VAL A 141 -8.71 2.05 -29.15
N TRP A 142 -9.80 1.49 -29.69
CA TRP A 142 -9.74 0.21 -30.40
C TRP A 142 -8.95 0.29 -31.70
N LYS A 143 -9.03 1.40 -32.43
CA LYS A 143 -8.17 1.62 -33.60
C LYS A 143 -6.69 1.62 -33.21
N HIS A 144 -6.30 2.33 -32.15
CA HIS A 144 -4.91 2.36 -31.69
C HIS A 144 -4.43 1.00 -31.20
N PHE A 145 -5.32 0.24 -30.54
CA PHE A 145 -5.04 -1.14 -30.15
C PHE A 145 -4.78 -2.04 -31.36
N GLU A 146 -5.61 -1.97 -32.41
CA GLU A 146 -5.39 -2.68 -33.68
C GLU A 146 -4.08 -2.26 -34.37
N ASP A 147 -3.71 -0.97 -34.27
CA ASP A 147 -2.45 -0.41 -34.77
C ASP A 147 -1.23 -0.76 -33.87
N GLY A 148 -1.42 -1.62 -32.87
CA GLY A 148 -0.37 -2.22 -32.06
C GLY A 148 -0.06 -1.52 -30.74
N CYS A 149 -0.87 -0.55 -30.31
CA CYS A 149 -0.71 0.13 -29.02
C CYS A 149 -1.28 -0.71 -27.87
N SER A 150 -0.60 -0.73 -26.73
CA SER A 150 -1.20 -1.18 -25.47
C SER A 150 -2.14 -0.11 -24.92
N VAL A 151 -3.26 -0.53 -24.37
CA VAL A 151 -4.21 0.30 -23.63
C VAL A 151 -3.96 0.10 -22.14
N ARG A 152 -3.63 1.17 -21.41
CA ARG A 152 -3.49 1.16 -19.96
C ARG A 152 -4.62 1.96 -19.33
N LEU A 153 -5.39 1.38 -18.42
CA LEU A 153 -6.28 2.16 -17.53
C LEU A 153 -5.55 2.49 -16.24
N LEU A 154 -5.61 3.76 -15.84
CA LEU A 154 -4.86 4.29 -14.71
C LEU A 154 -5.52 4.01 -13.36
N CYS A 155 -6.85 4.04 -13.31
CA CYS A 155 -7.65 3.88 -12.08
C CYS A 155 -8.92 3.05 -12.39
N PRO A 156 -8.80 1.75 -12.69
CA PRO A 156 -9.95 0.90 -13.04
C PRO A 156 -11.03 0.84 -11.94
N GLN A 157 -10.65 0.96 -10.66
CA GLN A 157 -11.57 0.95 -9.51
C GLN A 157 -12.55 2.14 -9.50
N LYS A 158 -12.22 3.24 -10.20
CA LYS A 158 -13.16 4.35 -10.42
C LYS A 158 -14.41 3.90 -11.18
N PHE A 159 -14.28 2.88 -12.04
CA PHE A 159 -15.33 2.49 -12.99
C PHE A 159 -15.83 1.05 -12.82
N SER A 160 -15.09 0.21 -12.09
CA SER A 160 -15.41 -1.21 -11.84
C SER A 160 -15.59 -1.46 -10.34
N ASP A 161 -16.80 -1.88 -9.97
CA ASP A 161 -17.13 -2.21 -8.57
C ASP A 161 -16.34 -3.43 -8.09
N ASP A 162 -16.10 -4.41 -8.95
CA ASP A 162 -15.31 -5.61 -8.61
C ASP A 162 -13.87 -5.24 -8.27
N VAL A 163 -13.23 -4.37 -9.07
CA VAL A 163 -11.86 -3.92 -8.78
C VAL A 163 -11.85 -3.03 -7.53
N TRP A 164 -12.84 -2.17 -7.34
CA TRP A 164 -12.97 -1.38 -6.11
C TRP A 164 -13.05 -2.27 -4.87
N LYS A 165 -13.93 -3.28 -4.90
CA LYS A 165 -14.12 -4.22 -3.79
C LYS A 165 -12.88 -5.07 -3.52
N LEU A 166 -12.19 -5.52 -4.58
CA LEU A 166 -10.91 -6.22 -4.47
C LEU A 166 -9.89 -5.38 -3.70
N LEU A 167 -9.68 -4.12 -4.14
CA LEU A 167 -8.67 -3.24 -3.56
C LEU A 167 -9.04 -2.82 -2.13
N ALA A 168 -10.28 -2.35 -1.90
CA ALA A 168 -10.74 -1.93 -0.58
C ALA A 168 -10.64 -3.06 0.45
N THR A 169 -10.86 -4.32 0.03
CA THR A 169 -10.69 -5.48 0.90
C THR A 169 -9.21 -5.78 1.20
N LEU A 170 -8.31 -5.66 0.21
CA LEU A 170 -6.88 -5.91 0.40
C LEU A 170 -6.19 -4.81 1.24
N GLU A 171 -6.70 -3.57 1.23
CA GLU A 171 -6.21 -2.49 2.10
C GLU A 171 -6.29 -2.85 3.59
N ASP A 172 -7.29 -3.65 4.00
CA ASP A 172 -7.43 -4.11 5.38
C ASP A 172 -6.38 -5.15 5.79
N GLU A 173 -5.76 -5.85 4.83
CA GLU A 173 -4.63 -6.77 5.09
C GLU A 173 -3.30 -6.00 5.15
N TRP A 174 -3.10 -5.04 4.26
CA TRP A 174 -1.82 -4.33 4.13
C TRP A 174 -1.67 -3.12 5.03
N GLY A 175 -2.77 -2.54 5.52
CA GLY A 175 -2.75 -1.32 6.34
C GLY A 175 -2.13 -0.12 5.60
N CYS A 176 -2.21 -0.11 4.27
CA CYS A 176 -1.82 1.00 3.41
C CYS A 176 -2.59 0.92 2.09
N MET A 177 -2.52 1.98 1.30
CA MET A 177 -3.27 2.14 0.06
C MET A 177 -3.04 0.96 -0.91
N ALA A 178 -4.12 0.51 -1.53
CA ALA A 178 -4.08 -0.41 -2.66
C ALA A 178 -4.58 0.30 -3.93
N GLY A 179 -3.76 0.29 -4.96
CA GLY A 179 -4.08 0.81 -6.28
C GLY A 179 -4.16 -0.30 -7.32
N ALA A 180 -4.61 0.04 -8.53
CA ALA A 180 -4.47 -0.85 -9.66
C ALA A 180 -4.27 -0.14 -10.99
N ASN A 181 -3.64 -0.85 -11.93
CA ASN A 181 -3.63 -0.52 -13.34
C ASN A 181 -4.02 -1.74 -14.16
N THR A 182 -4.66 -1.53 -15.32
CA THR A 182 -4.89 -2.61 -16.29
C THR A 182 -4.07 -2.38 -17.53
N TYR A 183 -3.62 -3.46 -18.16
CA TYR A 183 -2.76 -3.38 -19.33
C TYR A 183 -3.22 -4.39 -20.39
N LEU A 184 -3.93 -3.88 -21.39
CA LEU A 184 -4.35 -4.65 -22.56
C LEU A 184 -3.32 -4.46 -23.69
N THR A 185 -2.58 -5.50 -24.03
CA THR A 185 -1.53 -5.46 -25.06
C THR A 185 -1.91 -6.34 -26.25
N PRO A 186 -1.89 -5.81 -27.50
CA PRO A 186 -2.11 -6.59 -28.72
C PRO A 186 -1.12 -7.73 -28.87
N LYS A 187 -1.49 -8.78 -29.61
CA LYS A 187 -0.57 -9.89 -29.90
C LYS A 187 0.72 -9.40 -30.56
N ASN A 188 1.83 -10.05 -30.26
CA ASN A 188 3.15 -9.78 -30.82
C ASN A 188 3.72 -8.36 -30.56
N THR A 189 3.15 -7.57 -29.66
CA THR A 189 3.64 -6.22 -29.32
C THR A 189 4.08 -6.08 -27.86
N GLN A 190 4.80 -5.00 -27.59
CA GLN A 190 5.24 -4.55 -26.26
C GLN A 190 4.78 -3.10 -26.07
N GLY A 191 4.23 -2.79 -24.91
CA GLY A 191 3.72 -1.44 -24.61
C GLY A 191 4.75 -0.53 -23.95
N PHE A 192 5.58 -1.09 -23.07
CA PHE A 192 6.45 -0.35 -22.16
C PHE A 192 7.90 -0.80 -22.32
N ALA A 193 8.82 0.15 -22.15
CA ALA A 193 10.24 -0.16 -22.01
C ALA A 193 10.51 -0.86 -20.66
N PRO A 194 11.67 -1.50 -20.48
CA PRO A 194 12.08 -2.01 -19.18
C PRO A 194 12.22 -0.87 -18.14
N HIS A 195 11.65 -1.06 -16.95
CA HIS A 195 11.67 -0.10 -15.83
C HIS A 195 11.40 -0.81 -14.51
N PHE A 196 11.60 -0.14 -13.38
CA PHE A 196 11.04 -0.54 -12.09
C PHE A 196 10.12 0.54 -11.54
N ASP A 197 9.17 0.12 -10.70
CA ASP A 197 8.24 1.00 -9.99
C ASP A 197 8.63 1.15 -8.51
N ASP A 198 7.93 2.05 -7.82
CA ASP A 198 8.04 2.36 -6.39
C ASP A 198 6.98 1.67 -5.52
N ILE A 199 6.37 0.60 -6.04
CA ILE A 199 5.30 -0.17 -5.40
C ILE A 199 5.58 -1.68 -5.39
N GLU A 200 4.94 -2.37 -4.46
CA GLU A 200 4.86 -3.83 -4.44
C GLU A 200 3.79 -4.27 -5.44
N ALA A 201 4.17 -5.04 -6.46
CA ALA A 201 3.30 -5.34 -7.61
C ALA A 201 2.78 -6.78 -7.58
N PHE A 202 1.47 -6.95 -7.71
CA PHE A 202 0.78 -8.23 -7.91
C PHE A 202 0.05 -8.22 -9.26
N LEU A 203 0.53 -9.00 -10.22
CA LEU A 203 0.00 -9.06 -11.57
C LEU A 203 -0.90 -10.28 -11.72
N LEU A 204 -2.19 -10.04 -11.93
CA LEU A 204 -3.22 -11.03 -12.16
C LEU A 204 -3.45 -11.14 -13.67
N GLN A 205 -3.03 -12.23 -14.30
CA GLN A 205 -3.20 -12.43 -15.75
C GLN A 205 -4.65 -12.84 -16.04
N THR A 206 -5.49 -11.89 -16.47
CA THR A 206 -6.94 -12.10 -16.62
C THR A 206 -7.38 -12.54 -18.01
N GLU A 207 -6.60 -12.27 -19.07
CA GLU A 207 -6.85 -12.85 -20.39
C GLU A 207 -5.55 -13.10 -21.16
N GLY A 208 -5.54 -14.11 -22.01
CA GLY A 208 -4.50 -14.29 -23.03
C GLY A 208 -3.16 -14.75 -22.47
N CYS A 209 -2.04 -14.20 -22.97
CA CYS A 209 -0.70 -14.56 -22.48
C CYS A 209 0.35 -13.49 -22.73
N LYS A 210 1.24 -13.33 -21.74
CA LYS A 210 2.37 -12.40 -21.79
C LYS A 210 3.66 -13.07 -21.34
N HIS A 211 4.72 -12.83 -22.10
CA HIS A 211 6.08 -13.22 -21.75
C HIS A 211 6.70 -12.13 -20.88
N TRP A 212 7.10 -12.47 -19.66
CA TRP A 212 7.66 -11.58 -18.66
C TRP A 212 9.13 -11.86 -18.41
N LYS A 213 9.91 -10.79 -18.23
CA LYS A 213 11.28 -10.82 -17.72
C LYS A 213 11.38 -9.88 -16.53
N VAL A 214 11.85 -10.39 -15.41
CA VAL A 214 12.09 -9.64 -14.17
C VAL A 214 13.56 -9.77 -13.79
N TYR A 215 14.21 -8.66 -13.53
CA TYR A 215 15.64 -8.53 -13.26
C TYR A 215 15.83 -7.99 -11.84
N GLN A 216 16.95 -8.36 -11.20
CA GLN A 216 17.34 -7.70 -9.95
C GLN A 216 17.67 -6.22 -10.22
N PRO A 217 17.52 -5.36 -9.20
CA PRO A 217 18.01 -3.99 -9.28
C PRO A 217 19.50 -3.96 -9.65
N LEU A 218 19.90 -3.01 -10.50
CA LEU A 218 21.28 -2.95 -11.00
C LEU A 218 22.27 -2.47 -9.92
N ASN A 219 21.78 -1.69 -8.96
CA ASN A 219 22.55 -1.13 -7.85
C ASN A 219 21.84 -1.39 -6.52
N ASP A 220 22.60 -1.46 -5.42
CA ASP A 220 22.03 -1.60 -4.07
C ASP A 220 21.09 -0.44 -3.70
N SER A 221 21.31 0.77 -4.25
CA SER A 221 20.44 1.93 -4.04
C SER A 221 19.06 1.79 -4.67
N ASP A 222 18.90 0.89 -5.62
CA ASP A 222 17.65 0.64 -6.35
C ASP A 222 16.84 -0.50 -5.69
N MET A 223 17.43 -1.23 -4.73
CA MET A 223 16.71 -2.22 -3.91
C MET A 223 15.66 -1.52 -3.04
N LEU A 224 14.40 -1.93 -3.15
CA LEU A 224 13.28 -1.31 -2.45
C LEU A 224 13.15 0.19 -2.72
N ALA A 225 13.36 0.58 -3.99
CA ALA A 225 13.34 1.96 -4.45
C ALA A 225 12.09 2.73 -3.99
N ARG A 226 12.30 3.96 -3.50
CA ARG A 226 11.22 4.87 -3.06
C ARG A 226 10.56 5.64 -4.20
N TYR A 227 11.17 5.63 -5.38
CA TYR A 227 10.74 6.37 -6.55
C TYR A 227 10.93 5.51 -7.80
N PRO A 228 10.08 5.66 -8.83
CA PRO A 228 10.18 4.85 -10.04
C PRO A 228 11.43 5.20 -10.86
N SER A 229 11.88 4.27 -11.70
CA SER A 229 13.02 4.48 -12.58
C SER A 229 12.64 5.27 -13.85
N GLY A 230 13.66 5.64 -14.62
CA GLY A 230 13.50 5.92 -16.05
C GLY A 230 13.29 4.65 -16.87
N ASN A 231 13.23 4.80 -18.20
CA ASN A 231 13.22 3.66 -19.12
C ASN A 231 14.67 3.19 -19.37
N TYR A 232 14.95 1.93 -19.11
CA TYR A 232 16.22 1.29 -19.45
C TYR A 232 16.22 0.79 -20.90
N LYS A 233 17.41 0.71 -21.48
CA LYS A 233 17.66 0.04 -22.75
C LYS A 233 18.05 -1.42 -22.53
N PRO A 234 17.81 -2.32 -23.51
CA PRO A 234 18.14 -3.73 -23.36
C PRO A 234 19.62 -4.00 -23.05
N GLU A 235 20.55 -3.20 -23.60
CA GLU A 235 21.99 -3.34 -23.36
C GLU A 235 22.42 -3.00 -21.92
N GLU A 236 21.59 -2.29 -21.16
CA GLU A 236 21.84 -1.98 -19.75
C GLU A 236 21.46 -3.15 -18.84
N LEU A 237 20.69 -4.12 -19.34
CA LEU A 237 20.13 -5.19 -18.55
C LEU A 237 21.02 -6.45 -18.57
N GLY A 238 21.13 -7.08 -17.41
CA GLY A 238 21.77 -8.39 -17.26
C GLY A 238 20.84 -9.56 -17.59
N LYS A 239 21.13 -10.72 -16.99
CA LYS A 239 20.26 -11.89 -17.09
C LYS A 239 19.02 -11.69 -16.19
N PRO A 240 17.80 -12.02 -16.64
CA PRO A 240 16.62 -11.97 -15.79
C PRO A 240 16.75 -12.95 -14.62
N ALA A 241 16.30 -12.52 -13.44
CA ALA A 241 16.15 -13.35 -12.26
C ALA A 241 14.99 -14.34 -12.43
N LEU A 242 13.93 -13.91 -13.11
CA LEU A 242 12.76 -14.71 -13.47
C LEU A 242 12.33 -14.36 -14.90
N GLU A 243 12.15 -15.39 -15.72
CA GLU A 243 11.62 -15.28 -17.09
C GLU A 243 10.51 -16.33 -17.23
N VAL A 244 9.28 -15.88 -17.52
CA VAL A 244 8.09 -16.74 -17.46
C VAL A 244 7.01 -16.26 -18.43
N ASP A 245 6.31 -17.22 -19.05
CA ASP A 245 5.06 -16.94 -19.75
C ASP A 245 3.90 -17.08 -18.76
N LEU A 246 3.17 -15.99 -18.53
CA LEU A 246 1.94 -16.01 -17.74
C LEU A 246 0.76 -16.29 -18.66
N GLU A 247 -0.07 -17.25 -18.25
CA GLU A 247 -1.34 -17.56 -18.87
C GLU A 247 -2.50 -17.13 -17.98
N GLN A 248 -3.71 -17.16 -18.52
CA GLN A 248 -4.90 -16.77 -17.77
C GLN A 248 -5.00 -17.55 -16.45
N GLY A 249 -5.20 -16.83 -15.35
CA GLY A 249 -5.26 -17.39 -13.99
C GLY A 249 -3.94 -17.41 -13.22
N ASP A 250 -2.82 -17.09 -13.87
CA ASP A 250 -1.50 -17.04 -13.22
C ASP A 250 -1.25 -15.70 -12.50
N LEU A 251 -0.46 -15.75 -11.42
CA LEU A 251 0.00 -14.59 -10.66
C LEU A 251 1.50 -14.36 -10.88
N LEU A 252 1.92 -13.10 -10.98
CA LEU A 252 3.31 -12.69 -10.78
C LEU A 252 3.40 -11.60 -9.71
N TYR A 253 4.24 -11.80 -8.71
CA TYR A 253 4.62 -10.79 -7.73
C TYR A 253 6.09 -10.39 -7.91
N PHE A 254 6.41 -9.11 -7.70
CA PHE A 254 7.78 -8.66 -7.48
C PHE A 254 7.84 -7.39 -6.60
N PRO A 255 8.92 -7.23 -5.81
CA PRO A 255 9.14 -6.03 -5.01
C PRO A 255 9.44 -4.78 -5.85
N ARG A 256 9.20 -3.59 -5.27
CA ARG A 256 9.65 -2.33 -5.84
C ARG A 256 11.17 -2.31 -6.05
N GLY A 257 11.61 -1.68 -7.14
CA GLY A 257 13.00 -1.69 -7.59
C GLY A 257 13.36 -2.83 -8.56
N PHE A 258 12.59 -3.92 -8.63
CA PHE A 258 12.85 -4.98 -9.61
C PHE A 258 12.48 -4.51 -11.02
N ILE A 259 13.48 -4.45 -11.91
CA ILE A 259 13.27 -4.07 -13.30
C ILE A 259 12.44 -5.16 -13.97
N HIS A 260 11.45 -4.78 -14.74
CA HIS A 260 10.59 -5.71 -15.45
C HIS A 260 10.24 -5.21 -16.85
N GLN A 261 9.92 -6.15 -17.73
CA GLN A 261 9.38 -5.89 -19.05
C GLN A 261 8.52 -7.06 -19.51
N ALA A 262 7.55 -6.78 -20.38
CA ALA A 262 6.64 -7.81 -20.86
C ALA A 262 6.22 -7.61 -22.31
N ARG A 263 6.14 -8.70 -23.06
CA ARG A 263 5.67 -8.73 -24.44
C ARG A 263 4.51 -9.70 -24.58
N ALA A 264 3.43 -9.29 -25.24
CA ALA A 264 2.32 -10.21 -25.50
C ALA A 264 2.74 -11.33 -26.47
N HIS A 265 2.15 -12.51 -26.27
CA HIS A 265 2.42 -13.68 -27.09
C HIS A 265 2.15 -13.41 -28.58
N LYS A 266 2.80 -14.19 -29.48
CA LYS A 266 2.72 -13.99 -30.94
C LYS A 266 1.29 -14.05 -31.49
N GLU A 267 0.47 -14.96 -30.96
CA GLU A 267 -0.84 -15.29 -31.52
C GLU A 267 -2.04 -14.76 -30.72
N LYS A 268 -1.86 -14.41 -29.44
CA LYS A 268 -2.95 -13.97 -28.55
C LYS A 268 -2.61 -12.62 -27.92
N HIS A 269 -3.63 -11.79 -27.69
CA HIS A 269 -3.46 -10.58 -26.87
C HIS A 269 -3.16 -10.97 -25.42
N SER A 270 -2.90 -9.97 -24.59
CA SER A 270 -2.75 -10.14 -23.14
C SER A 270 -3.55 -9.07 -22.43
N LEU A 271 -4.23 -9.44 -21.36
CA LEU A 271 -4.76 -8.52 -20.36
C LEU A 271 -4.30 -8.97 -18.98
N HIS A 272 -3.82 -8.03 -18.18
CA HIS A 272 -3.63 -8.25 -16.75
C HIS A 272 -4.05 -7.02 -15.96
N LEU A 273 -4.43 -7.27 -14.71
CA LEU A 273 -4.63 -6.27 -13.66
C LEU A 273 -3.37 -6.31 -12.77
N THR A 274 -2.68 -5.20 -12.62
CA THR A 274 -1.64 -5.05 -11.61
C THR A 274 -2.26 -4.39 -10.40
N VAL A 275 -2.36 -5.11 -9.29
CA VAL A 275 -2.67 -4.58 -7.97
C VAL A 275 -1.36 -4.12 -7.34
N SER A 276 -1.33 -2.92 -6.79
CA SER A 276 -0.12 -2.29 -6.25
C SER A 276 -0.34 -1.79 -4.83
N THR A 277 0.66 -1.90 -3.97
CA THR A 277 0.61 -1.36 -2.60
C THR A 277 2.01 -0.97 -2.09
N GLY A 278 2.12 -0.47 -0.85
CA GLY A 278 3.40 -0.20 -0.19
C GLY A 278 4.12 1.08 -0.65
N GLN A 279 3.48 1.91 -1.47
CA GLN A 279 4.06 3.18 -1.90
C GLN A 279 4.32 4.08 -0.69
N GLN A 280 5.57 4.54 -0.52
CA GLN A 280 5.96 5.43 0.58
C GLN A 280 5.50 4.97 1.98
N ASN A 281 5.44 3.65 2.21
CA ASN A 281 5.05 3.08 3.50
C ASN A 281 6.23 2.36 4.17
N THR A 282 7.31 3.10 4.46
CA THR A 282 8.55 2.54 5.03
C THR A 282 8.86 3.09 6.43
N MET A 283 9.78 2.45 7.15
CA MET A 283 10.34 3.02 8.39
C MET A 283 10.92 4.43 8.19
N GLY A 284 11.46 4.72 7.00
CA GLY A 284 11.91 6.07 6.64
C GLY A 284 10.78 7.09 6.61
N ASN A 285 9.63 6.72 6.05
CA ASN A 285 8.43 7.57 6.02
C ASN A 285 7.87 7.79 7.43
N PHE A 286 7.86 6.75 8.28
CA PHE A 286 7.51 6.91 9.69
C PHE A 286 8.43 7.91 10.41
N LEU A 287 9.74 7.86 10.15
CA LEU A 287 10.69 8.82 10.69
C LEU A 287 10.51 10.24 10.12
N GLU A 288 10.11 10.38 8.86
CA GLU A 288 9.76 11.67 8.24
C GLU A 288 8.56 12.33 8.93
N VAL A 289 7.65 11.54 9.52
CA VAL A 289 6.55 12.04 10.36
C VAL A 289 7.01 12.31 11.80
N LEU A 290 7.74 11.37 12.41
CA LEU A 290 8.09 11.40 13.83
C LEU A 290 9.13 12.48 14.16
N ILE A 291 10.23 12.56 13.40
CA ILE A 291 11.38 13.39 13.77
C ILE A 291 11.06 14.89 13.75
N PRO A 292 10.34 15.46 12.76
CA PRO A 292 9.98 16.87 12.80
C PRO A 292 9.12 17.24 14.02
N GLN A 293 8.18 16.37 14.40
CA GLN A 293 7.33 16.59 15.57
C GLN A 293 8.13 16.51 16.87
N ALA A 294 8.97 15.49 17.02
CA ALA A 294 9.87 15.34 18.16
C ALA A 294 10.87 16.50 18.29
N LEU A 295 11.38 16.99 17.16
CA LEU A 295 12.26 18.16 17.12
C LEU A 295 11.52 19.41 17.59
N ALA A 296 10.30 19.65 17.11
CA ALA A 296 9.48 20.78 17.52
C ALA A 296 9.13 20.70 19.03
N GLY A 297 8.71 19.53 19.51
CA GLY A 297 8.44 19.28 20.93
C GLY A 297 9.66 19.53 21.82
N ALA A 298 10.82 18.99 21.44
CA ALA A 298 12.07 19.20 22.15
C ALA A 298 12.50 20.68 22.17
N ILE A 299 12.35 21.40 21.04
CA ILE A 299 12.62 22.86 20.97
C ILE A 299 11.69 23.63 21.90
N ASN A 300 10.42 23.24 22.02
CA ASN A 300 9.44 23.91 22.88
C ASN A 300 9.69 23.67 24.38
N THR A 301 10.22 22.51 24.76
CA THR A 301 10.40 22.17 26.18
C THR A 301 11.83 22.37 26.70
N LYS A 302 12.86 22.34 25.85
CA LYS A 302 14.27 22.38 26.27
C LYS A 302 14.96 23.68 25.88
N VAL A 303 15.29 24.50 26.89
CA VAL A 303 15.97 25.79 26.68
C VAL A 303 17.31 25.66 25.96
N ASP A 304 18.04 24.57 26.18
CA ASP A 304 19.36 24.38 25.54
C ASP A 304 19.28 24.24 24.03
N LEU A 305 18.15 23.76 23.49
CA LEU A 305 17.90 23.71 22.04
C LEU A 305 17.48 25.07 21.47
N ARG A 306 17.10 26.03 22.32
CA ARG A 306 16.75 27.41 21.92
C ARG A 306 17.92 28.39 22.05
N ARG A 307 19.04 27.97 22.64
CA ARG A 307 20.24 28.81 22.75
C ARG A 307 20.85 29.04 21.36
N SER A 308 21.41 30.23 21.13
CA SER A 308 22.12 30.54 19.90
C SER A 308 23.33 29.63 19.70
N LEU A 309 23.64 29.33 18.44
CA LEU A 309 24.90 28.69 18.05
C LEU A 309 26.10 29.59 18.45
N PRO A 310 27.32 29.02 18.62
CA PRO A 310 28.54 29.80 18.76
C PRO A 310 28.66 30.80 17.60
N ARG A 311 29.06 32.04 17.88
CA ARG A 311 29.06 33.13 16.87
C ARG A 311 30.09 32.91 15.76
N ASP A 312 31.14 32.16 16.08
CA ASP A 312 32.32 31.83 15.28
C ASP A 312 32.24 30.43 14.66
N TYR A 313 31.09 29.72 14.78
CA TYR A 313 30.99 28.35 14.29
C TYR A 313 31.32 28.19 12.80
N LEU A 314 31.12 29.24 12.00
CA LEU A 314 31.46 29.25 10.57
C LEU A 314 32.96 29.27 10.29
N ASP A 315 33.80 29.65 11.26
CA ASP A 315 35.25 29.68 11.11
C ASP A 315 35.88 28.28 11.21
N TYR A 316 35.12 27.31 11.74
CA TYR A 316 35.57 25.94 11.94
C TYR A 316 34.59 24.86 11.49
N MET A 317 33.30 25.13 11.25
CA MET A 317 32.30 24.20 10.68
C MET A 317 32.00 24.48 9.20
N GLY A 318 31.46 23.49 8.49
CA GLY A 318 31.14 23.59 7.06
C GLY A 318 32.08 22.76 6.17
N VAL A 319 31.67 22.55 4.92
CA VAL A 319 32.39 21.70 3.95
C VAL A 319 33.80 22.25 3.69
N MET A 320 33.96 23.58 3.66
CA MET A 320 35.27 24.24 3.48
C MET A 320 36.28 24.00 4.62
N HIS A 321 35.83 23.45 5.74
CA HIS A 321 36.65 23.11 6.91
C HIS A 321 36.63 21.61 7.20
N SER A 322 36.16 20.78 6.25
CA SER A 322 35.99 19.34 6.44
C SER A 322 37.30 18.57 6.60
N ASP A 323 38.40 19.13 6.09
CA ASP A 323 39.77 18.61 6.15
C ASP A 323 40.48 18.90 7.48
N ARG A 324 39.89 19.72 8.36
CA ARG A 324 40.43 20.03 9.70
C ARG A 324 40.21 18.87 10.68
N GLU A 325 40.80 17.72 10.38
CA GLU A 325 40.77 16.55 11.26
C GLU A 325 41.44 16.86 12.60
N GLY A 326 40.81 16.44 13.69
CA GLY A 326 41.38 16.57 15.02
C GLY A 326 41.11 17.91 15.73
N ASP A 327 40.60 18.92 15.02
CA ASP A 327 40.22 20.24 15.54
C ASP A 327 39.30 20.14 16.78
N SER A 328 39.65 20.87 17.84
CA SER A 328 38.95 20.80 19.12
C SER A 328 37.57 21.47 19.08
N GLU A 329 37.40 22.56 18.35
CA GLU A 329 36.15 23.32 18.26
C GLU A 329 35.10 22.53 17.46
N ARG A 330 35.53 21.90 16.36
CA ARG A 330 34.70 20.95 15.60
C ARG A 330 34.23 19.78 16.46
N LYS A 331 35.14 19.19 17.25
CA LYS A 331 34.80 18.10 18.17
C LYS A 331 33.82 18.55 19.25
N GLU A 332 34.04 19.72 19.85
CA GLU A 332 33.15 20.25 20.87
C GLU A 332 31.75 20.54 20.30
N PHE A 333 31.67 21.17 19.13
CA PHE A 333 30.41 21.40 18.43
C PHE A 333 29.68 20.09 18.13
N ALA A 334 30.38 19.09 17.58
CA ALA A 334 29.81 17.78 17.30
C ALA A 334 29.31 17.08 18.57
N ASN A 335 30.03 17.21 19.69
CA ASN A 335 29.61 16.64 20.98
C ASN A 335 28.35 17.33 21.54
N LYS A 336 28.25 18.66 21.44
CA LYS A 336 27.04 19.40 21.78
C LYS A 336 25.85 18.96 20.92
N LEU A 337 26.05 18.84 19.60
CA LEU A 337 25.01 18.38 18.67
C LEU A 337 24.58 16.93 18.97
N LYS A 338 25.50 16.03 19.29
CA LYS A 338 25.16 14.67 19.74
C LYS A 338 24.28 14.68 20.98
N GLY A 339 24.54 15.58 21.93
CA GLY A 339 23.69 15.78 23.11
C GLY A 339 22.28 16.23 22.72
N ALA A 340 22.18 17.25 21.84
CA ALA A 340 20.91 17.73 21.32
C ALA A 340 20.12 16.63 20.60
N LEU A 341 20.78 15.83 19.75
CA LEU A 341 20.16 14.70 19.04
C LEU A 341 19.64 13.62 20.01
N LYS A 342 20.36 13.34 21.10
CA LYS A 342 19.86 12.42 22.13
C LYS A 342 18.59 12.94 22.81
N THR A 343 18.50 14.25 23.02
CA THR A 343 17.29 14.87 23.57
C THR A 343 16.11 14.71 22.61
N VAL A 344 16.32 14.98 21.32
CA VAL A 344 15.27 14.79 20.28
C VAL A 344 14.87 13.31 20.19
N LEU A 345 15.84 12.39 20.24
CA LEU A 345 15.55 10.95 20.26
C LEU A 345 14.73 10.55 21.49
N GLY A 346 15.03 11.11 22.65
CA GLY A 346 14.25 10.88 23.87
C GLY A 346 12.80 11.35 23.72
N GLU A 347 12.59 12.53 23.13
CA GLU A 347 11.25 13.05 22.82
C GLU A 347 10.52 12.16 21.81
N ALA A 348 11.21 11.73 20.75
CA ALA A 348 10.64 10.87 19.71
C ALA A 348 10.11 9.54 20.27
N MET A 349 10.79 8.96 21.26
CA MET A 349 10.30 7.73 21.91
C MET A 349 8.98 7.93 22.68
N GLY A 350 8.68 9.15 23.11
CA GLY A 350 7.40 9.50 23.75
C GLY A 350 6.30 9.87 22.75
N MET A 351 6.61 9.98 21.45
CA MET A 351 5.68 10.42 20.41
C MET A 351 5.36 9.33 19.38
N LEU A 352 5.67 8.06 19.68
CA LEU A 352 5.43 6.95 18.76
C LEU A 352 3.95 6.78 18.42
N ASP A 353 3.07 6.90 19.41
CA ASP A 353 1.63 6.74 19.20
C ASP A 353 1.07 7.89 18.36
N ALA A 354 1.42 9.14 18.68
CA ALA A 354 1.01 10.31 17.88
C ALA A 354 1.52 10.25 16.43
N ALA A 355 2.76 9.78 16.21
CA ALA A 355 3.27 9.57 14.86
C ALA A 355 2.54 8.42 14.13
N SER A 356 2.16 7.37 14.86
CA SER A 356 1.37 6.27 14.32
C SER A 356 -0.04 6.71 13.95
N ASP A 357 -0.66 7.57 14.75
CA ASP A 357 -1.95 8.18 14.45
C ASP A 357 -1.89 9.07 13.20
N GLN A 358 -0.81 9.84 13.05
CA GLN A 358 -0.62 10.62 11.83
C GLN A 358 -0.41 9.74 10.59
N MET A 359 0.28 8.60 10.71
CA MET A 359 0.38 7.62 9.64
C MET A 359 -0.98 6.99 9.32
N ALA A 360 -1.78 6.64 10.34
CA ALA A 360 -3.12 6.11 10.16
C ALA A 360 -4.07 7.12 9.49
N LYS A 361 -3.96 8.42 9.86
CA LYS A 361 -4.67 9.52 9.21
C LYS A 361 -4.29 9.65 7.73
N ASN A 362 -3.00 9.60 7.41
CA ASN A 362 -2.55 9.62 6.01
C ASN A 362 -3.16 8.44 5.23
N PHE A 363 -3.12 7.22 5.80
CA PHE A 363 -3.76 6.07 5.18
C PHE A 363 -5.27 6.24 5.00
N LEU A 364 -5.99 6.79 5.98
CA LEU A 364 -7.43 7.06 5.83
C LEU A 364 -7.73 8.04 4.69
N VAL A 365 -6.84 9.00 4.42
CA VAL A 365 -6.97 9.93 3.29
C VAL A 365 -6.69 9.23 1.95
N ASP A 366 -5.74 8.29 1.92
CA ASP A 366 -5.33 7.59 0.71
C ASP A 366 -6.27 6.45 0.30
N ARG A 367 -6.91 5.81 1.28
CA ARG A 367 -7.63 4.55 1.07
C ARG A 367 -8.96 4.72 0.35
N LEU A 368 -9.43 3.64 -0.26
CA LEU A 368 -10.74 3.60 -0.92
C LEU A 368 -11.88 3.67 0.11
N PRO A 369 -13.06 4.20 -0.26
CA PRO A 369 -14.24 4.06 0.57
C PRO A 369 -14.60 2.57 0.73
N PRO A 370 -15.22 2.17 1.85
CA PRO A 370 -15.70 0.81 2.04
C PRO A 370 -16.66 0.37 0.92
N ALA A 371 -16.42 -0.80 0.34
CA ALA A 371 -17.39 -1.45 -0.53
C ALA A 371 -18.43 -2.19 0.34
N LEU A 372 -19.63 -1.60 0.45
CA LEU A 372 -20.76 -2.17 1.18
C LEU A 372 -21.64 -3.00 0.25
N GLU A 373 -22.22 -4.07 0.78
CA GLU A 373 -23.29 -4.79 0.07
C GLU A 373 -24.60 -4.00 0.15
N ASP A 374 -25.52 -4.23 -0.78
CA ASP A 374 -26.84 -3.59 -0.79
C ASP A 374 -27.57 -3.75 0.55
N GLU A 375 -27.46 -4.91 1.20
CA GLU A 375 -28.09 -5.17 2.51
C GLU A 375 -27.51 -4.29 3.62
N GLU A 376 -26.21 -3.99 3.56
CA GLU A 376 -25.52 -3.11 4.50
C GLU A 376 -25.83 -1.65 4.20
N GLU A 377 -25.80 -1.23 2.92
CA GLU A 377 -26.14 0.12 2.50
C GLU A 377 -27.60 0.45 2.86
N ASN A 378 -28.52 -0.51 2.74
CA ASN A 378 -29.90 -0.37 3.20
C ASN A 378 -30.04 -0.21 4.73
N CYS A 379 -28.96 -0.30 5.49
CA CYS A 379 -28.92 -0.07 6.92
C CYS A 379 -28.13 1.20 7.31
N THR A 380 -27.61 1.97 6.35
CA THR A 380 -26.91 3.25 6.58
C THR A 380 -27.89 4.43 6.57
N SER A 381 -27.39 5.61 6.95
CA SER A 381 -28.15 6.88 6.89
C SER A 381 -28.56 7.28 5.48
N ASP A 382 -27.75 6.95 4.47
CA ASP A 382 -27.94 7.36 3.08
C ASP A 382 -29.23 6.75 2.49
N ASN A 383 -29.45 5.46 2.72
CA ASN A 383 -30.60 4.75 2.12
C ASN A 383 -31.78 4.55 3.08
N SER A 384 -31.56 4.51 4.41
CA SER A 384 -32.61 4.21 5.37
C SER A 384 -32.49 5.03 6.66
N PRO A 385 -32.62 6.37 6.58
CA PRO A 385 -32.41 7.25 7.71
C PRO A 385 -33.37 6.94 8.86
N LEU A 386 -32.80 6.54 10.01
CA LEU A 386 -33.57 6.36 11.24
C LEU A 386 -34.20 7.68 11.70
N GLN A 387 -35.52 7.68 11.94
CA GLN A 387 -36.21 8.84 12.51
C GLN A 387 -35.78 9.16 13.94
N LYS A 388 -35.36 8.15 14.70
CA LYS A 388 -34.91 8.29 16.09
C LYS A 388 -33.90 7.22 16.46
N ILE A 389 -32.76 7.66 16.98
CA ILE A 389 -31.80 6.82 17.70
C ILE A 389 -32.04 6.99 19.19
N THR A 390 -32.12 5.87 19.91
CA THR A 390 -32.36 5.80 21.35
C THR A 390 -31.29 4.92 21.99
N VAL A 391 -31.21 4.93 23.33
CA VAL A 391 -30.35 4.02 24.08
C VAL A 391 -30.60 2.54 23.81
N ASN A 392 -31.75 2.15 23.26
CA ASN A 392 -32.03 0.75 22.90
C ASN A 392 -31.70 0.40 21.45
N THR A 393 -31.31 1.38 20.63
CA THR A 393 -30.96 1.15 19.23
C THR A 393 -29.70 0.30 19.15
N GLN A 394 -29.72 -0.71 18.29
CA GLN A 394 -28.57 -1.58 17.98
C GLN A 394 -27.87 -1.04 16.73
N LEU A 395 -26.59 -0.72 16.86
CA LEU A 395 -25.76 -0.19 15.79
C LEU A 395 -24.50 -1.06 15.64
N LYS A 396 -23.88 -1.01 14.47
CA LYS A 396 -22.62 -1.68 14.16
C LYS A 396 -21.76 -0.77 13.30
N LEU A 397 -20.45 -0.76 13.54
CA LEU A 397 -19.49 -0.10 12.67
C LEU A 397 -19.48 -0.76 11.28
N ILE A 398 -19.45 0.02 10.20
CA ILE A 398 -19.56 -0.58 8.86
C ILE A 398 -18.35 -1.46 8.51
N ARG A 399 -17.13 -1.10 8.93
CA ARG A 399 -15.88 -1.88 8.77
C ARG A 399 -14.90 -1.56 9.89
N HIS A 400 -14.01 -2.49 10.25
CA HIS A 400 -13.01 -2.32 11.33
C HIS A 400 -12.11 -1.09 11.12
N GLY A 401 -11.67 -0.84 9.88
CA GLY A 401 -10.73 0.23 9.54
C GLY A 401 -11.37 1.50 8.97
N VAL A 402 -12.69 1.69 9.09
CA VAL A 402 -13.39 2.83 8.47
C VAL A 402 -13.01 4.17 9.09
N ALA A 403 -12.68 4.19 10.38
CA ALA A 403 -12.42 5.40 11.14
C ALA A 403 -11.26 5.24 12.13
N ARG A 404 -10.62 6.37 12.46
CA ARG A 404 -9.53 6.47 13.43
C ARG A 404 -9.75 7.70 14.30
N MET A 405 -9.80 7.50 15.61
CA MET A 405 -9.80 8.60 16.56
C MET A 405 -8.37 9.03 16.86
N VAL A 406 -8.15 10.33 16.96
CA VAL A 406 -6.90 10.95 17.41
C VAL A 406 -7.22 12.06 18.41
N ILE A 407 -6.27 12.39 19.29
CA ILE A 407 -6.42 13.52 20.22
C ILE A 407 -5.66 14.72 19.65
N GLU A 408 -6.39 15.73 19.19
CA GLU A 408 -5.87 16.98 18.63
C GLU A 408 -6.44 18.16 19.43
N ASP A 409 -5.56 19.06 19.90
CA ASP A 409 -5.94 20.30 20.62
C ASP A 409 -6.94 20.12 21.79
N GLY A 410 -6.86 18.96 22.47
CA GLY A 410 -7.76 18.65 23.60
C GLY A 410 -9.17 18.28 23.18
N LYS A 411 -9.36 17.76 21.97
CA LYS A 411 -10.59 17.17 21.45
C LYS A 411 -10.35 15.75 20.98
N ALA A 412 -11.41 14.94 20.99
CA ALA A 412 -11.43 13.65 20.31
C ALA A 412 -11.84 13.88 18.85
N VAL A 413 -10.91 13.72 17.92
CA VAL A 413 -11.12 13.99 16.48
C VAL A 413 -11.18 12.66 15.74
N LEU A 414 -12.31 12.39 15.08
CA LEU A 414 -12.55 11.15 14.35
C LEU A 414 -12.42 11.40 12.84
N TYR A 415 -11.39 10.82 12.24
CA TYR A 415 -11.20 10.76 10.79
C TYR A 415 -11.84 9.49 10.24
N HIS A 416 -12.49 9.53 9.08
CA HIS A 416 -13.09 8.35 8.46
C HIS A 416 -13.00 8.38 6.92
N CYS A 417 -12.95 7.21 6.30
CA CYS A 417 -12.85 7.07 4.84
C CYS A 417 -14.20 6.81 4.13
N ARG A 418 -15.33 6.83 4.84
CA ARG A 418 -16.65 6.54 4.23
C ARG A 418 -17.03 7.49 3.10
N GLU A 419 -16.62 8.74 3.18
CA GLU A 419 -16.89 9.76 2.15
C GLU A 419 -15.77 9.89 1.12
N ASN A 420 -14.72 9.07 1.21
CA ASN A 420 -13.66 9.11 0.21
C ASN A 420 -14.23 8.80 -1.17
N SER A 421 -13.68 9.45 -2.19
CA SER A 421 -13.93 9.06 -3.57
C SER A 421 -13.13 7.80 -3.92
N ARG A 422 -13.58 7.09 -4.96
CA ARG A 422 -12.78 6.05 -5.60
C ARG A 422 -11.62 6.64 -6.43
N MET A 423 -11.65 7.94 -6.71
CA MET A 423 -10.51 8.68 -7.23
C MET A 423 -9.66 9.20 -6.06
N HIS A 424 -8.37 8.85 -6.09
CA HIS A 424 -7.40 9.24 -5.06
C HIS A 424 -7.37 10.76 -4.88
N HIS A 425 -7.56 11.21 -3.64
CA HIS A 425 -7.56 12.61 -3.21
C HIS A 425 -8.53 13.55 -3.95
N GLU A 426 -9.62 13.04 -4.54
CA GLU A 426 -10.62 13.89 -5.18
C GLU A 426 -11.37 14.78 -4.17
N VAL A 427 -11.65 14.24 -2.99
CA VAL A 427 -12.36 14.93 -1.91
C VAL A 427 -11.47 14.97 -0.66
N PRO A 428 -11.30 16.13 -0.02
CA PRO A 428 -10.58 16.21 1.25
C PRO A 428 -11.39 15.55 2.38
N ILE A 429 -10.71 14.83 3.27
CA ILE A 429 -11.34 14.25 4.45
C ILE A 429 -11.85 15.36 5.39
N SER A 430 -13.08 15.23 5.87
CA SER A 430 -13.65 16.13 6.88
C SER A 430 -13.85 15.35 8.18
N PRO A 431 -13.06 15.62 9.24
CA PRO A 431 -13.22 14.89 10.49
C PRO A 431 -14.44 15.36 11.28
N LEU A 432 -14.86 14.53 12.23
CA LEU A 432 -15.79 14.90 13.29
C LEU A 432 -15.02 15.25 14.57
N GLU A 433 -15.45 16.30 15.26
CA GLU A 433 -14.86 16.74 16.53
C GLU A 433 -15.82 16.49 17.68
N PHE A 434 -15.30 15.90 18.77
CA PHE A 434 -16.02 15.57 19.99
C PHE A 434 -15.28 16.08 21.22
N GLU A 435 -15.99 16.17 22.34
CA GLU A 435 -15.35 16.47 23.63
C GLU A 435 -14.52 15.27 24.12
N LEU A 436 -13.63 15.48 25.10
CA LEU A 436 -12.73 14.40 25.54
C LEU A 436 -13.43 13.31 26.35
N ASP A 437 -14.56 13.62 26.99
CA ASP A 437 -15.40 12.66 27.70
C ASP A 437 -16.14 11.70 26.74
N ASP A 438 -16.32 12.07 25.47
CA ASP A 438 -16.82 11.17 24.43
C ASP A 438 -15.80 10.11 23.99
N ALA A 439 -14.50 10.31 24.27
CA ALA A 439 -13.42 9.48 23.73
C ALA A 439 -13.55 7.99 24.08
N GLU A 440 -13.93 7.67 25.33
CA GLU A 440 -14.13 6.28 25.77
C GLU A 440 -15.29 5.61 25.01
N SER A 441 -16.36 6.38 24.70
CA SER A 441 -17.48 5.90 23.90
C SER A 441 -17.06 5.62 22.45
N ILE A 442 -16.23 6.49 21.86
CA ILE A 442 -15.70 6.27 20.50
C ILE A 442 -14.80 5.03 20.46
N GLU A 443 -13.89 4.86 21.43
CA GLU A 443 -13.04 3.68 21.54
C GLU A 443 -13.85 2.39 21.67
N PHE A 444 -14.91 2.42 22.47
CA PHE A 444 -15.85 1.31 22.62
C PHE A 444 -16.48 0.94 21.27
N ILE A 445 -16.98 1.92 20.50
CA ILE A 445 -17.58 1.69 19.18
C ILE A 445 -16.57 1.11 18.20
N LEU A 446 -15.37 1.68 18.13
CA LEU A 446 -14.33 1.20 17.20
C LEU A 446 -13.88 -0.23 17.54
N SER A 447 -13.88 -0.58 18.82
CA SER A 447 -13.49 -1.91 19.30
C SER A 447 -14.63 -2.94 19.28
N SER A 448 -15.88 -2.52 19.07
CA SER A 448 -17.03 -3.43 19.07
C SER A 448 -17.19 -4.20 17.76
N TYR A 449 -16.53 -3.78 16.68
CA TYR A 449 -16.62 -4.46 15.39
C TYR A 449 -16.08 -5.90 15.49
N PRO A 450 -16.77 -6.92 14.97
CA PRO A 450 -17.88 -6.87 14.01
C PRO A 450 -19.26 -7.03 14.67
N ASP A 451 -19.35 -6.88 15.98
CA ASP A 451 -20.58 -7.08 16.72
C ASP A 451 -21.45 -5.82 16.75
N TYR A 452 -22.75 -6.05 16.82
CA TYR A 452 -23.69 -4.98 17.16
C TYR A 452 -23.53 -4.61 18.63
N PHE A 453 -23.64 -3.31 18.91
CA PHE A 453 -23.72 -2.77 20.26
C PHE A 453 -25.01 -2.00 20.46
N ARG A 454 -25.48 -1.98 21.70
CA ARG A 454 -26.58 -1.13 22.11
C ARG A 454 -26.04 0.26 22.45
N VAL A 455 -26.68 1.32 21.96
CA VAL A 455 -26.28 2.72 22.25
C VAL A 455 -26.16 3.00 23.76
N GLY A 456 -27.05 2.45 24.58
CA GLY A 456 -27.03 2.62 26.03
C GLY A 456 -25.89 1.91 26.76
N ASP A 457 -25.16 1.03 26.09
CA ASP A 457 -24.03 0.29 26.67
C ASP A 457 -22.69 1.03 26.49
N MET A 458 -22.68 2.15 25.76
CA MET A 458 -21.47 2.95 25.55
C MET A 458 -21.03 3.60 26.88
N PRO A 459 -19.73 3.62 27.20
CA PRO A 459 -19.22 4.25 28.42
C PRO A 459 -19.38 5.77 28.33
N HIS A 460 -20.43 6.30 28.98
CA HIS A 460 -20.69 7.73 29.12
C HIS A 460 -21.61 7.98 30.32
N GLU A 461 -21.46 9.13 31.00
CA GLU A 461 -22.27 9.46 32.18
C GLU A 461 -23.69 9.94 31.80
N ASP A 462 -23.84 10.63 30.67
CA ASP A 462 -25.11 11.13 30.15
C ASP A 462 -25.65 10.26 29.00
N PRO A 463 -26.85 9.66 29.14
CA PRO A 463 -27.52 8.96 28.05
C PRO A 463 -27.87 9.83 26.83
N GLN A 464 -27.98 11.15 27.00
CA GLN A 464 -28.23 12.06 25.89
C GLN A 464 -27.02 12.09 24.95
N ASP A 465 -25.82 12.28 25.50
CA ASP A 465 -24.56 12.30 24.76
C ASP A 465 -24.31 10.97 24.04
N GLN A 466 -24.60 9.83 24.69
CA GLN A 466 -24.61 8.52 24.02
C GLN A 466 -25.45 8.56 22.74
N THR A 467 -26.67 9.09 22.81
CA THR A 467 -27.54 9.14 21.62
C THR A 467 -27.10 10.18 20.59
N GLU A 468 -26.50 11.29 21.00
CA GLU A 468 -26.03 12.34 20.09
C GLU A 468 -24.78 11.91 19.33
N LEU A 469 -23.82 11.32 20.03
CA LEU A 469 -22.63 10.70 19.45
C LEU A 469 -23.01 9.61 18.44
N ALA A 470 -23.88 8.68 18.82
CA ALA A 470 -24.36 7.63 17.92
C ALA A 470 -25.09 8.20 16.69
N LYS A 471 -25.86 9.30 16.85
CA LYS A 471 -26.51 9.99 15.71
C LYS A 471 -25.50 10.63 14.78
N ALA A 472 -24.46 11.28 15.31
CA ALA A 472 -23.42 11.92 14.51
C ALA A 472 -22.71 10.89 13.63
N LEU A 473 -22.23 9.79 14.23
CA LEU A 473 -21.55 8.73 13.49
C LEU A 473 -22.46 8.00 12.49
N TYR A 474 -23.72 7.76 12.86
CA TYR A 474 -24.70 7.18 11.94
C TYR A 474 -24.98 8.10 10.76
N LYS A 475 -25.10 9.41 10.99
CA LYS A 475 -25.37 10.40 9.93
C LYS A 475 -24.24 10.43 8.90
N GLU A 476 -22.99 10.33 9.32
CA GLU A 476 -21.80 10.22 8.44
C GLU A 476 -21.62 8.83 7.79
N GLY A 477 -22.60 7.93 7.95
CA GLY A 477 -22.56 6.59 7.35
C GLY A 477 -21.50 5.65 7.95
N ILE A 478 -20.92 6.01 9.10
CA ILE A 478 -19.89 5.23 9.81
C ILE A 478 -20.53 4.04 10.55
N LEU A 479 -21.80 4.20 10.97
CA LEU A 479 -22.59 3.17 11.62
C LEU A 479 -23.75 2.72 10.73
N MET A 480 -24.16 1.47 10.92
CA MET A 480 -25.41 0.93 10.37
C MET A 480 -26.26 0.26 11.44
N PHE A 481 -27.59 0.27 11.26
CA PHE A 481 -28.51 -0.31 12.23
C PHE A 481 -28.79 -1.79 11.98
N GLN A 482 -29.25 -2.49 13.02
CA GLN A 482 -29.70 -3.87 12.87
C GLN A 482 -31.12 -3.90 12.27
N LYS A 483 -31.27 -4.51 11.09
CA LYS A 483 -32.58 -4.72 10.49
C LYS A 483 -33.40 -5.70 11.35
N SER A 484 -34.58 -5.27 11.78
CA SER A 484 -35.51 -6.04 12.62
C SER A 484 -36.10 -7.27 11.93
#